data_AF-A0A7S0DI31-F1
#
_entry.id   AF-A0A7S0DI31-F1
#
_cell.length_a   1.000
_cell.length_b   1.000
_cell.length_c   1.000
_cell.angle_alpha   90.00
_cell.angle_beta   90.00
_cell.angle_gamma   90.00
#
_symmetry.space_group_name_H-M   'P 1'
#
loop_
_entity.id
_entity.type
_entity.pdbx_description
1 polymer ?
#
loop_
_entity_poly.entity_id
_entity_poly.type
_entity_poly.pdbx_seq_one_letter_code
_entity_poly.pdbx_strand_id
1 'polypeptide(L)'
;MLVIDPFRRSRQHNQAMQKKVESVGGADVVTSMSVLNVLPTDSDCLDHIRVCWKAAKPNGLVFFKVWAGSWPMRGTGQGQIHKSKNIWQNNRWASEFKWMITKVFGKNALIFIENNLNLIVVKKAL
;
A
#
# COMPACT_ATOMS: atom_id res chain seq x y z
N MET A 1 -15.25 3.37 -14.87
CA MET A 1 -14.29 2.86 -13.88
C MET A 1 -13.43 1.77 -14.53
N LEU A 2 -12.11 1.93 -14.55
CA LEU A 2 -11.19 0.87 -15.00
C LEU A 2 -11.01 -0.13 -13.84
N VAL A 3 -11.09 -1.44 -14.10
CA VAL A 3 -11.00 -2.46 -13.03
C VAL A 3 -10.07 -3.59 -13.42
N ILE A 4 -9.05 -3.81 -12.59
CA ILE A 4 -8.15 -4.97 -12.63
C ILE A 4 -8.60 -5.95 -11.54
N ASP A 5 -9.03 -7.15 -11.93
CA ASP A 5 -9.44 -8.23 -11.05
C ASP A 5 -8.87 -9.57 -11.60
N PRO A 6 -7.71 -10.01 -11.10
CA PRO A 6 -7.06 -11.24 -11.55
C PRO A 6 -7.85 -12.53 -11.28
N PHE A 7 -8.85 -12.48 -10.39
CA PHE A 7 -9.60 -13.66 -9.94
C PHE A 7 -10.90 -13.85 -10.71
N ARG A 8 -11.54 -12.75 -11.13
CA ARG A 8 -12.83 -12.80 -11.83
C ARG A 8 -12.77 -12.32 -13.27
N ARG A 9 -11.62 -11.86 -13.76
CA ARG A 9 -11.46 -11.41 -15.16
C ARG A 9 -10.27 -12.05 -15.85
N SER A 10 -10.35 -12.12 -17.17
CA SER A 10 -9.29 -12.67 -17.99
C SER A 10 -7.99 -11.88 -17.87
N ARG A 11 -6.86 -12.56 -18.09
CA ARG A 11 -5.53 -11.93 -18.13
C ARG A 11 -5.47 -10.78 -19.13
N GLN A 12 -6.07 -10.96 -20.32
CA GLN A 12 -6.12 -9.95 -21.37
C GLN A 12 -6.87 -8.68 -20.92
N HIS A 13 -8.02 -8.84 -20.25
CA HIS A 13 -8.75 -7.70 -19.70
C HIS A 13 -7.90 -6.92 -18.70
N ASN A 14 -7.28 -7.63 -17.75
CA ASN A 14 -6.45 -7.02 -16.70
C ASN A 14 -5.25 -6.28 -17.28
N GLN A 15 -4.59 -6.86 -18.29
CA GLN A 15 -3.50 -6.21 -19.02
C GLN A 15 -3.98 -4.97 -19.79
N ALA A 16 -5.14 -5.03 -20.44
CA ALA A 16 -5.70 -3.88 -21.14
C ALA A 16 -6.05 -2.73 -20.18
N MET A 17 -6.58 -3.03 -18.99
CA MET A 17 -6.88 -2.00 -17.99
C MET A 17 -5.60 -1.39 -17.42
N GLN A 18 -4.59 -2.21 -17.11
CA GLN A 18 -3.27 -1.73 -16.68
C GLN A 18 -2.66 -0.79 -17.72
N LYS A 19 -2.65 -1.19 -18.99
CA LYS A 19 -2.13 -0.37 -20.10
C LYS A 19 -2.85 0.97 -20.23
N LYS A 20 -4.17 1.03 -20.00
CA LYS A 20 -4.94 2.28 -20.05
C LYS A 20 -4.54 3.26 -18.94
N VAL A 21 -4.24 2.75 -17.74
CA VAL A 21 -3.75 3.59 -16.64
C VAL A 21 -2.34 4.09 -16.94
N GLU A 22 -1.47 3.20 -17.44
CA GLU A 22 -0.09 3.54 -17.79
C GLU A 22 -0.02 4.51 -18.98
N SER A 23 -0.90 4.40 -19.98
CA SER A 23 -0.89 5.25 -21.17
C SER A 23 -1.23 6.72 -20.88
N VAL A 24 -1.88 7.01 -19.76
CA VAL A 24 -2.14 8.38 -19.29
C VAL A 24 -1.16 8.82 -18.20
N GLY A 25 -0.07 8.06 -18.01
CA GLY A 25 1.01 8.35 -17.07
C GLY A 25 0.80 7.84 -15.64
N GLY A 26 -0.29 7.12 -15.36
CA GLY A 26 -0.66 6.62 -14.04
C GLY A 26 -2.03 7.13 -13.56
N ALA A 27 -2.33 6.94 -12.28
CA ALA A 27 -3.51 7.46 -11.61
C ALA A 27 -3.18 8.72 -10.79
N ASP A 28 -4.13 9.66 -10.74
CA ASP A 28 -4.01 10.87 -9.90
C ASP A 28 -4.08 10.53 -8.40
N VAL A 29 -4.81 9.47 -8.07
CA VAL A 29 -4.92 8.92 -6.72
C VAL A 29 -4.77 7.39 -6.76
N VAL A 30 -3.95 6.85 -5.86
CA VAL A 30 -3.78 5.41 -5.63
C VAL A 30 -4.11 5.10 -4.18
N THR A 31 -4.88 4.04 -3.94
CA THR A 31 -5.27 3.60 -2.59
C THR A 31 -4.83 2.18 -2.32
N SER A 32 -4.08 1.98 -1.24
CA SER A 32 -3.72 0.67 -0.68
C SER A 32 -4.45 0.49 0.65
N MET A 33 -5.32 -0.51 0.73
CA MET A 33 -6.21 -0.72 1.87
C MET A 33 -5.83 -1.99 2.64
N SER A 34 -5.25 -1.80 3.82
CA SER A 34 -4.90 -2.84 4.79
C SER A 34 -3.93 -3.92 4.30
N VAL A 35 -3.12 -3.62 3.28
CA VAL A 35 -2.18 -4.57 2.67
C VAL A 35 -0.87 -4.70 3.46
N LEU A 36 -0.24 -3.58 3.84
CA LEU A 36 1.13 -3.58 4.39
C LEU A 36 1.30 -4.47 5.63
N ASN A 37 0.24 -4.60 6.41
CA ASN A 37 0.28 -5.34 7.66
C ASN A 37 -0.03 -6.83 7.47
N VAL A 38 -0.54 -7.27 6.31
CA VAL A 38 -0.78 -8.69 6.00
C VAL A 38 0.33 -9.34 5.17
N LEU A 39 1.39 -8.58 4.87
CA LEU A 39 2.58 -9.06 4.18
C LEU A 39 3.62 -9.53 5.21
N PRO A 40 4.15 -10.77 5.10
CA PRO A 40 5.00 -11.35 6.14
C PRO A 40 6.39 -10.73 6.21
N THR A 41 6.89 -10.19 5.10
CA THR A 41 8.25 -9.65 5.04
C THR A 41 8.27 -8.18 4.65
N ASP A 42 9.32 -7.49 5.12
CA ASP A 42 9.60 -6.12 4.73
C ASP A 42 9.89 -5.98 3.22
N SER A 43 10.43 -7.03 2.58
CA SER A 43 10.66 -7.06 1.14
C SER A 43 9.34 -7.00 0.36
N ASP A 44 8.37 -7.83 0.77
CA ASP A 44 7.04 -7.82 0.15
C ASP A 44 6.35 -6.46 0.33
N CYS A 45 6.51 -5.85 1.51
CA CYS A 45 5.99 -4.51 1.77
C CYS A 45 6.62 -3.48 0.83
N LEU A 46 7.94 -3.51 0.64
CA LEU A 46 8.64 -2.64 -0.29
C LEU A 46 8.18 -2.84 -1.73
N ASP A 47 7.97 -4.09 -2.16
CA ASP A 47 7.47 -4.40 -3.50
C ASP A 47 6.05 -3.89 -3.72
N HIS A 48 5.17 -4.07 -2.74
CA HIS A 48 3.82 -3.48 -2.79
C HIS A 48 3.85 -1.95 -2.86
N ILE A 49 4.69 -1.30 -2.03
CA ILE A 49 4.85 0.16 -2.05
C ILE A 49 5.38 0.62 -3.42
N ARG A 50 6.31 -0.11 -4.06
CA ARG A 50 6.78 0.16 -5.42
C ARG A 50 5.67 0.06 -6.46
N VAL A 51 4.77 -0.92 -6.34
CA VAL A 51 3.61 -1.03 -7.22
C VAL A 51 2.73 0.22 -7.10
N CYS A 52 2.41 0.65 -5.88
CA CYS A 52 1.64 1.87 -5.67
C CYS A 52 2.35 3.12 -6.21
N TRP A 53 3.67 3.22 -6.03
CA TRP A 53 4.48 4.31 -6.57
C TRP A 53 4.48 4.33 -8.11
N LYS A 54 4.61 3.18 -8.76
CA LYS A 54 4.54 3.07 -10.24
C LYS A 54 3.16 3.42 -10.77
N ALA A 55 2.11 3.05 -10.06
CA ALA A 55 0.73 3.32 -10.44
C ALA A 55 0.35 4.81 -10.34
N ALA A 56 1.02 5.60 -9.51
CA ALA A 56 0.72 7.02 -9.35
C ALA A 56 1.42 7.88 -10.41
N LYS A 57 0.72 8.91 -10.92
CA LYS A 57 1.35 9.96 -11.74
C LYS A 57 2.32 10.80 -10.91
N PRO A 58 3.27 11.52 -11.54
CA PRO A 58 3.93 12.67 -10.92
C PRO A 58 2.91 13.60 -10.26
N ASN A 59 3.21 14.11 -9.06
CA ASN A 59 2.29 14.88 -8.20
C ASN A 59 1.03 14.16 -7.70
N GLY A 60 0.81 12.89 -8.08
CA GLY A 60 -0.31 12.09 -7.61
C GLY A 60 -0.20 11.75 -6.11
N LEU A 61 -1.34 11.42 -5.51
CA LEU A 61 -1.43 11.04 -4.11
C LEU A 61 -1.56 9.53 -3.95
N VAL A 62 -0.80 8.97 -3.01
CA VAL A 62 -0.92 7.56 -2.62
C VAL A 62 -1.33 7.46 -1.17
N PHE A 63 -2.45 6.80 -0.92
CA PHE A 63 -3.00 6.57 0.40
C PHE A 63 -2.74 5.12 0.82
N PHE A 64 -2.11 4.92 1.97
CA PHE A 64 -2.00 3.62 2.60
C PHE A 64 -2.83 3.65 3.89
N LYS A 65 -4.00 3.01 3.84
CA LYS A 65 -4.73 2.67 5.06
C LYS A 65 -4.10 1.43 5.65
N VAL A 66 -3.53 1.55 6.83
CA VAL A 66 -2.94 0.43 7.57
C VAL A 66 -4.00 -0.09 8.54
N TRP A 67 -4.15 -1.41 8.68
CA TRP A 67 -4.94 -1.95 9.78
C TRP A 67 -3.97 -2.42 10.86
N ALA A 68 -3.86 -1.67 11.96
CA ALA A 68 -2.88 -1.94 13.01
C ALA A 68 -3.27 -3.13 13.92
N GLY A 69 -4.38 -3.82 13.65
CA GLY A 69 -4.91 -4.88 14.50
C GLY A 69 -5.92 -4.38 15.53
N SER A 70 -6.37 -5.31 16.38
CA SER A 70 -7.30 -5.05 17.49
C SER A 70 -6.55 -5.07 18.83
N TRP A 71 -7.05 -4.35 19.83
CA TRP A 71 -6.53 -4.47 21.20
C TRP A 71 -6.63 -5.91 21.70
N PRO A 72 -5.63 -6.40 22.47
CA PRO A 72 -4.46 -5.68 22.99
C PRO A 72 -3.29 -5.59 22.00
N MET A 73 -3.35 -6.28 20.86
CA MET A 73 -2.23 -6.39 19.90
C MET A 73 -2.06 -5.18 18.99
N ARG A 74 -2.99 -4.21 19.02
CA ARG A 74 -3.01 -3.10 18.10
C ARG A 74 -1.72 -2.27 18.19
N GLY A 75 -0.99 -2.17 17.07
CA GLY A 75 0.17 -1.29 16.98
C GLY A 75 1.39 -1.77 17.76
N THR A 76 1.43 -3.03 18.17
CA THR A 76 2.58 -3.60 18.90
C THR A 76 3.75 -3.94 17.98
N GLY A 77 3.51 -4.02 16.67
CA GLY A 77 4.49 -4.50 15.69
C GLY A 77 4.82 -5.99 15.80
N GLN A 78 4.13 -6.73 16.68
CA GLN A 78 4.33 -8.16 16.87
C GLN A 78 3.54 -8.95 15.83
N GLY A 79 4.26 -9.52 14.87
CA GLY A 79 3.71 -10.35 13.81
C GLY A 79 3.14 -11.67 14.33
N GLN A 80 1.93 -12.01 13.89
CA GLN A 80 1.25 -13.25 14.24
C GLN A 80 0.40 -13.80 13.10
N ILE A 81 0.24 -15.12 13.07
CA ILE A 81 -0.73 -15.78 12.19
C ILE A 81 -2.09 -15.77 12.88
N HIS A 82 -3.10 -15.23 12.21
CA HIS A 82 -4.48 -15.34 12.65
C HIS A 82 -4.96 -16.79 12.47
N LYS A 83 -4.99 -17.56 13.56
CA LYS A 83 -5.17 -19.02 13.56
C LYS A 83 -6.35 -19.52 12.71
N SER A 84 -7.51 -18.86 12.75
CA SER A 84 -8.70 -19.30 12.01
C SER A 84 -8.69 -18.98 10.52
N LYS A 85 -7.89 -17.99 10.09
CA LYS A 85 -7.86 -17.52 8.70
C LYS A 85 -6.56 -17.88 7.99
N ASN A 86 -5.56 -18.35 8.73
CA ASN A 86 -4.20 -18.57 8.25
C ASN A 86 -3.61 -17.34 7.52
N ILE A 87 -3.89 -16.14 8.03
CA ILE A 87 -3.44 -14.86 7.47
C ILE A 87 -2.41 -14.26 8.42
N TRP A 88 -1.28 -13.81 7.88
CA TRP A 88 -0.28 -13.07 8.64
C TRP A 88 -0.77 -11.66 9.00
N GLN A 89 -0.40 -11.16 10.17
CA GLN A 89 -0.69 -9.80 10.61
C GLN A 89 0.47 -9.26 11.46
N ASN A 90 1.14 -8.22 10.97
CA ASN A 90 2.27 -7.54 11.64
C ASN A 90 1.85 -6.66 12.82
N ASN A 91 0.59 -6.21 12.88
CA ASN A 91 0.08 -5.28 13.89
C ASN A 91 0.93 -4.01 14.06
N ARG A 92 1.60 -3.52 13.01
CA ARG A 92 2.40 -2.30 13.07
C ARG A 92 1.54 -1.05 12.96
N TRP A 93 1.97 0.05 13.58
CA TRP A 93 1.43 1.38 13.34
C TRP A 93 1.78 1.89 11.94
N ALA A 94 1.02 2.87 11.44
CA ALA A 94 1.30 3.51 10.16
C ALA A 94 2.71 4.16 10.14
N SER A 95 3.13 4.76 11.25
CA SER A 95 4.44 5.39 11.40
C SER A 95 5.63 4.44 11.20
N GLU A 96 5.47 3.16 11.51
CA GLU A 96 6.55 2.18 11.38
C GLU A 96 6.91 1.90 9.91
N PHE A 97 5.98 2.15 8.98
CA PHE A 97 6.23 2.01 7.54
C PHE A 97 6.92 3.23 6.92
N LYS A 98 7.13 4.32 7.67
CA LYS A 98 7.71 5.57 7.15
C LYS A 98 9.02 5.35 6.41
N TRP A 99 9.90 4.52 6.95
CA TRP A 99 11.21 4.26 6.34
C TRP A 99 11.09 3.56 4.99
N MET A 100 10.13 2.64 4.84
CA MET A 100 9.85 1.96 3.56
C MET A 100 9.28 2.92 2.53
N ILE A 101 8.32 3.75 2.96
CA ILE A 101 7.75 4.82 2.11
C ILE A 101 8.87 5.76 1.66
N THR A 102 9.74 6.19 2.57
CA THR A 102 10.89 7.06 2.26
C THR A 102 11.89 6.38 1.32
N LYS A 103 12.13 5.07 1.49
CA LYS A 103 13.02 4.28 0.62
C LYS A 103 12.51 4.19 -0.82
N VAL A 104 11.19 4.17 -1.02
CA VAL A 104 10.58 4.05 -2.35
C VAL A 104 10.28 5.41 -2.99
N PHE A 105 9.70 6.34 -2.22
CA PHE A 105 9.28 7.66 -2.72
C PHE A 105 10.40 8.71 -2.67
N GLY A 106 11.52 8.40 -2.01
CA GLY A 106 12.65 9.30 -1.85
C GLY A 106 12.59 10.13 -0.57
N LYS A 107 13.76 10.65 -0.15
CA LYS A 107 13.93 11.42 1.09
C LYS A 107 13.14 12.73 1.13
N ASN A 108 12.83 13.30 -0.03
CA ASN A 108 12.13 14.57 -0.17
C ASN A 108 10.63 14.41 -0.41
N ALA A 109 10.10 13.19 -0.32
CA ALA A 109 8.68 12.95 -0.49
C ALA A 109 7.89 13.66 0.62
N LEU A 110 6.76 14.28 0.24
CA LEU A 110 5.83 14.85 1.21
C LEU A 110 4.99 13.71 1.78
N ILE A 111 5.25 13.33 3.03
CA ILE A 111 4.61 12.21 3.71
C ILE A 111 3.85 12.74 4.93
N PHE A 112 2.53 12.54 4.94
CA PHE A 112 1.67 12.70 6.11
C PHE A 112 1.40 11.32 6.72
N ILE A 113 1.50 11.21 8.04
CA ILE A 113 1.25 9.97 8.78
C ILE A 113 0.43 10.29 10.02
N GLU A 114 -0.65 9.54 10.23
CA GLU A 114 -1.50 9.65 11.41
C GLU A 114 -1.86 8.25 11.92
N ASN A 115 -1.35 7.89 13.10
CA ASN A 115 -1.53 6.56 13.68
C ASN A 115 -2.96 6.30 14.17
N ASN A 116 -3.67 7.33 14.66
CA ASN A 116 -5.05 7.15 15.12
C ASN A 116 -5.98 6.80 13.96
N LEU A 117 -5.73 7.43 12.80
CA LEU A 117 -6.40 7.13 11.55
C LEU A 117 -5.80 5.90 10.85
N ASN A 118 -4.69 5.34 11.35
CA ASN A 118 -3.85 4.36 10.68
C ASN A 118 -3.63 4.70 9.19
N LEU A 119 -3.26 5.94 8.91
CA LEU A 119 -3.20 6.46 7.54
C LEU A 119 -1.81 6.99 7.23
N ILE A 120 -1.33 6.66 6.05
CA ILE A 120 -0.18 7.32 5.40
C ILE A 120 -0.71 7.93 4.12
N VAL A 121 -0.37 9.19 3.87
CA VAL A 121 -0.59 9.86 2.59
C VAL A 121 0.75 10.35 2.10
N VAL A 122 1.11 10.00 0.87
CA VAL A 122 2.35 10.46 0.25
C VAL A 122 2.06 11.08 -1.10
N LYS A 123 2.63 12.25 -1.36
CA LYS A 123 2.64 12.86 -2.68
C LYS A 123 3.85 12.36 -3.45
N LYS A 124 3.62 11.76 -4.62
CA LYS A 124 4.72 11.38 -5.53
C LYS A 124 5.37 12.64 -6.09
N ALA A 125 6.68 12.76 -5.94
CA ALA A 125 7.46 13.84 -6.53
C ALA A 125 7.41 13.77 -8.07
N LEU A 126 7.87 14.84 -8.72
CA LEU A 126 8.02 14.91 -10.17
C LEU A 126 8.95 13.81 -10.71
#